data_AF-Q1K9C7-F1
#
_entry.id   AF-Q1K9C7-F1
#
_cell.length_a   1.000
_cell.length_b   1.000
_cell.length_c   1.000
_cell.angle_alpha   90.00
_cell.angle_beta   90.00
_cell.angle_gamma   90.00
#
_symmetry.space_group_name_H-M   'P 1'
#
loop_
_entity.id
_entity.type
_entity.pdbx_description
1 polymer ?
#
loop_
_entity_poly.entity_id
_entity_poly.type
_entity_poly.pdbx_seq_one_letter_code
_entity_poly.pdbx_strand_id
1 'polypeptide(L)'
;MFRKVALIAFTLAAMAVGQQVGTNTAENHPTLTSQKCTTAGGCVSQNTKIVLDANWRWLHSTSGYTNCYTGNEWDATLCPDGATCAANCALDG
;
A
#
# COMPACT_ATOMS: atom_id res chain seq x y z
N MET A 1 18.27 -0.36 33.72
CA MET A 1 18.27 0.59 32.59
C MET A 1 18.21 -0.08 31.20
N PHE A 2 17.92 -1.39 31.09
CA PHE A 2 17.96 -2.16 29.83
C PHE A 2 16.65 -2.21 29.02
N ARG A 3 15.52 -1.73 29.58
CA ARG A 3 14.20 -1.85 28.93
C ARG A 3 14.01 -0.95 27.70
N LYS A 4 14.59 0.26 27.70
CA LYS A 4 14.33 1.28 26.66
C LYS A 4 15.06 0.98 25.34
N VAL A 5 16.30 0.47 25.40
CA VAL A 5 17.10 0.13 24.21
C VAL A 5 16.50 -1.07 23.47
N ALA A 6 16.05 -2.10 24.21
CA ALA A 6 15.37 -3.25 23.62
C ALA A 6 14.06 -2.85 22.91
N LEU A 7 13.26 -1.94 23.50
CA LEU A 7 12.02 -1.44 22.90
C LEU A 7 12.25 -0.72 21.56
N ILE A 8 13.30 0.11 21.45
CA ILE A 8 13.64 0.80 20.19
C ILE A 8 14.12 -0.21 19.12
N ALA A 9 14.91 -1.21 19.52
CA ALA A 9 15.37 -2.25 18.59
C ALA A 9 14.20 -3.09 18.04
N PHE A 10 13.21 -3.43 18.87
CA PHE A 10 12.02 -4.17 18.42
C PHE A 10 11.10 -3.35 17.48
N THR A 11 11.04 -2.01 17.63
CA THR A 11 10.24 -1.17 16.72
C THR A 11 10.82 -1.10 15.30
N LEU A 12 12.13 -1.29 15.13
CA LEU A 12 12.79 -1.27 13.82
C LEU A 12 12.71 -2.62 13.08
N ALA A 13 12.46 -3.71 13.80
CA ALA A 13 12.32 -5.05 13.23
C ALA A 13 10.98 -5.30 12.52
N ALA A 14 10.03 -4.36 12.64
CA ALA A 14 8.67 -4.50 12.11
C ALA A 14 8.46 -3.81 10.75
N MET A 15 9.52 -3.51 9.99
CA MET A 15 9.36 -2.96 8.64
C MET A 15 8.96 -4.06 7.66
N ALA A 16 7.69 -4.07 7.24
CA ALA A 16 7.26 -4.81 6.06
C ALA A 16 7.64 -4.00 4.81
N VAL A 17 8.52 -4.56 3.98
CA VAL A 17 8.85 -3.99 2.67
C VAL A 17 7.75 -4.43 1.69
N GLY A 18 6.86 -3.51 1.34
CA GLY A 18 5.82 -3.72 0.33
C GLY A 18 6.24 -3.21 -1.05
N GLN A 19 5.29 -3.22 -1.97
CA GLN A 19 5.40 -2.56 -3.27
C GLN A 19 5.72 -1.06 -3.10
N GLN A 20 6.51 -0.44 -4.01
CA GLN A 20 6.77 0.99 -3.95
C GLN A 20 5.50 1.83 -4.22
N VAL A 21 5.56 3.11 -3.85
CA VAL A 21 4.48 4.09 -4.02
C VAL A 21 4.79 5.01 -5.19
N GLY A 22 3.88 5.06 -6.17
CA GLY A 22 3.92 5.98 -7.31
C GLY A 22 3.42 7.36 -6.89
N THR A 23 3.81 8.39 -7.65
CA THR A 23 3.46 9.78 -7.32
C THR A 23 2.95 10.57 -8.51
N ASN A 24 2.61 9.93 -9.63
CA ASN A 24 2.09 10.66 -10.79
C ASN A 24 0.61 11.00 -10.62
N THR A 25 -0.13 10.16 -9.91
CA THR A 25 -1.53 10.36 -9.53
C THR A 25 -1.66 10.32 -8.01
N ALA A 26 -2.26 11.36 -7.43
CA ALA A 26 -2.46 11.40 -5.98
C ALA A 26 -3.62 10.47 -5.56
N GLU A 27 -3.34 9.50 -4.68
CA GLU A 27 -4.36 8.64 -4.09
C GLU A 27 -5.27 9.45 -3.14
N ASN A 28 -6.56 9.56 -3.48
CA ASN A 28 -7.55 10.28 -2.67
C ASN A 28 -8.74 9.37 -2.36
N HIS A 29 -8.70 8.73 -1.20
CA HIS A 29 -9.71 7.77 -0.76
C HIS A 29 -11.12 8.39 -0.65
N PRO A 30 -12.12 7.89 -1.42
CA PRO A 30 -13.51 8.31 -1.29
C PRO A 30 -14.06 8.06 0.11
N THR A 31 -14.84 9.01 0.61
CA THR A 31 -15.47 8.89 1.93
C THR A 31 -16.70 7.99 1.82
N LEU A 32 -16.82 7.02 2.75
CA LEU A 32 -17.98 6.16 2.89
C LEU A 32 -18.26 6.00 4.38
N THR A 33 -19.25 6.71 4.90
CA THR A 33 -19.63 6.62 6.32
C THR A 33 -20.14 5.23 6.66
N SER A 34 -19.58 4.60 7.70
CA SER A 34 -20.05 3.32 8.24
C SER A 34 -20.60 3.52 9.66
N GLN A 35 -21.16 2.48 10.26
CA GLN A 35 -21.68 2.53 11.62
C GLN A 35 -21.11 1.37 12.45
N LYS A 36 -20.67 1.69 13.67
CA LYS A 36 -20.29 0.69 14.67
C LYS A 36 -21.40 0.57 15.69
N CYS A 37 -22.00 -0.61 15.79
CA CYS A 37 -23.14 -0.88 16.66
C CYS A 37 -22.74 -1.74 17.88
N THR A 38 -23.35 -1.46 19.02
CA THR A 38 -23.27 -2.29 20.24
C THR A 38 -24.66 -2.59 20.75
N THR A 39 -24.83 -3.68 21.49
CA THR A 39 -26.13 -4.10 22.05
C THR A 39 -26.68 -3.12 23.08
N ALA A 40 -25.83 -2.48 23.88
CA ALA A 40 -26.25 -1.53 24.91
C ALA A 40 -26.29 -0.06 24.43
N GLY A 41 -25.50 0.30 23.40
CA GLY A 41 -25.25 1.69 23.03
C GLY A 41 -25.74 2.10 21.64
N GLY A 42 -26.48 1.24 20.92
CA GLY A 42 -26.94 1.54 19.56
C GLY A 42 -25.77 1.67 18.57
N CYS A 43 -26.01 2.38 17.47
CA CYS A 43 -25.05 2.56 16.37
C CYS A 43 -24.47 3.98 16.35
N VAL A 44 -23.14 4.08 16.26
CA VAL A 44 -22.41 5.35 16.15
C VAL A 44 -21.74 5.45 14.79
N SER A 45 -21.99 6.57 14.09
CA SER A 45 -21.37 6.86 12.79
C SER A 45 -19.85 6.92 12.88
N GLN A 46 -19.18 6.36 11.88
CA GLN A 46 -17.73 6.31 11.72
C GLN A 46 -17.35 7.00 10.41
N ASN A 47 -16.33 7.86 10.48
CA ASN A 47 -15.80 8.57 9.31
C ASN A 47 -14.83 7.67 8.53
N THR A 48 -15.36 6.61 7.94
CA THR A 48 -14.58 5.65 7.15
C THR A 48 -14.42 6.09 5.71
N LYS A 49 -13.47 5.46 5.03
CA LYS A 49 -13.13 5.68 3.63
C LYS A 49 -12.94 4.34 2.93
N ILE A 50 -13.03 4.34 1.61
CA ILE A 50 -12.72 3.19 0.75
C ILE A 50 -11.48 3.47 -0.08
N VAL A 51 -10.84 2.40 -0.54
CA VAL A 51 -9.63 2.43 -1.36
C VAL A 51 -9.75 1.37 -2.43
N LEU A 52 -9.24 1.65 -3.62
CA LEU A 52 -9.19 0.66 -4.71
C LEU A 52 -8.14 -0.41 -4.41
N ASP A 53 -8.48 -1.67 -4.69
CA ASP A 53 -7.55 -2.78 -4.58
C ASP A 53 -6.31 -2.60 -5.49
N ALA A 54 -5.16 -3.08 -5.02
CA ALA A 54 -3.87 -2.86 -5.70
C ALA A 54 -3.81 -3.47 -7.11
N ASN A 55 -4.54 -4.55 -7.39
CA ASN A 55 -4.50 -5.24 -8.67
C ASN A 55 -5.13 -4.43 -9.82
N TRP A 56 -5.91 -3.39 -9.49
CA TRP A 56 -6.51 -2.47 -10.46
C TRP A 56 -5.73 -1.17 -10.65
N ARG A 57 -4.65 -0.97 -9.88
CA ARG A 57 -3.84 0.24 -9.98
C ARG A 57 -2.88 0.13 -11.16
N TRP A 58 -2.51 1.28 -11.69
CA TRP A 58 -1.40 1.36 -12.61
C TRP A 58 -0.09 1.02 -11.90
N LEU A 59 0.65 0.07 -12.46
CA LEU A 59 1.97 -0.34 -11.97
C LEU A 59 3.04 0.03 -13.00
N HIS A 60 3.92 0.94 -12.63
CA HIS A 60 4.97 1.47 -13.50
C HIS A 60 6.33 1.54 -12.80
N SER A 61 7.40 1.75 -13.55
CA SER A 61 8.75 1.90 -13.01
C SER A 61 8.82 3.04 -11.98
N THR A 62 9.60 2.87 -10.92
CA THR A 62 9.85 3.92 -9.91
C THR A 62 10.52 5.17 -10.48
N SER A 63 11.18 5.06 -11.63
CA SER A 63 11.94 6.15 -12.27
C SER A 63 11.20 6.83 -13.43
N GLY A 64 9.95 6.47 -13.72
CA GLY A 64 9.24 7.02 -14.89
C GLY A 64 7.92 6.32 -15.19
N TYR A 65 7.47 6.38 -16.44
CA TYR A 65 6.13 5.96 -16.85
C TYR A 65 6.08 4.61 -17.57
N THR A 66 7.19 3.86 -17.61
CA THR A 66 7.23 2.54 -18.25
C THR A 66 6.43 1.55 -17.42
N ASN A 67 5.44 0.90 -18.02
CA ASN A 67 4.62 -0.10 -17.34
C ASN A 67 5.45 -1.29 -16.90
N CYS A 68 5.28 -1.72 -15.66
CA CYS A 68 5.80 -3.01 -15.20
C CYS A 68 4.85 -4.17 -15.54
N TYR A 69 3.58 -3.86 -15.76
CA TYR A 69 2.54 -4.82 -16.13
C TYR A 69 1.61 -4.21 -17.17
N THR A 70 1.35 -4.93 -18.26
CA THR A 70 0.46 -4.49 -19.34
C THR A 70 -0.45 -5.64 -19.79
N GLY A 71 -1.76 -5.43 -19.75
CA GLY A 71 -2.74 -6.47 -20.07
C GLY A 71 -2.69 -7.62 -19.06
N ASN A 72 -1.97 -8.69 -19.42
CA ASN A 72 -1.77 -9.88 -18.61
C ASN A 72 -0.29 -10.31 -18.47
N GLU A 73 0.65 -9.44 -18.87
CA GLU A 73 2.08 -9.76 -18.93
C GLU A 73 2.91 -8.76 -18.12
N TRP A 74 4.00 -9.26 -17.55
CA TRP A 74 5.00 -8.48 -16.81
C TRP A 74 6.16 -8.10 -17.72
N ASP A 75 6.74 -6.91 -17.51
CA ASP A 75 7.99 -6.52 -18.16
C ASP A 75 9.15 -7.31 -17.52
N ALA A 76 9.75 -8.24 -18.26
CA ALA A 76 10.80 -9.12 -17.75
C ALA A 76 12.13 -8.40 -17.42
N THR A 77 12.34 -7.17 -17.92
CA THR A 77 13.52 -6.36 -17.60
C THR A 77 13.36 -5.70 -16.23
N LEU A 78 12.16 -5.17 -15.95
CA LEU A 78 11.83 -4.56 -14.68
C LEU A 78 11.49 -5.60 -13.59
N CYS A 79 10.88 -6.71 -14.00
CA CYS A 79 10.34 -7.76 -13.16
C CYS A 79 10.87 -9.17 -13.52
N PRO A 80 12.20 -9.43 -13.42
CA PRO A 80 12.76 -10.76 -13.63
C PRO A 80 12.40 -11.74 -12.51
N ASP A 81 12.11 -11.22 -11.32
CA ASP A 81 11.63 -11.93 -10.15
C ASP A 81 10.77 -11.00 -9.28
N GLY A 82 10.05 -11.56 -8.31
CA GLY A 82 9.11 -10.79 -7.48
C GLY A 82 9.78 -9.73 -6.60
N ALA A 83 10.97 -10.00 -6.05
CA ALA A 83 11.65 -9.06 -5.17
C ALA A 83 12.20 -7.86 -5.96
N THR A 84 12.82 -8.13 -7.12
CA THR A 84 13.29 -7.11 -8.04
C THR A 84 12.14 -6.29 -8.60
N CYS A 85 11.02 -6.93 -8.98
CA CYS A 85 9.83 -6.24 -9.45
C CYS A 85 9.24 -5.30 -8.39
N ALA A 86 9.14 -5.77 -7.14
CA ALA A 86 8.64 -4.96 -6.03
C ALA A 86 9.55 -3.77 -5.68
N ALA A 87 10.85 -3.85 -5.99
CA ALA A 87 11.81 -2.75 -5.82
C ALA A 87 11.77 -1.75 -6.99
N ASN A 88 11.56 -2.24 -8.22
CA ASN A 88 11.63 -1.43 -9.44
C ASN A 88 10.31 -0.76 -9.82
N CYS A 89 9.19 -1.25 -9.31
CA CYS A 89 7.86 -0.82 -9.72
C CYS A 89 7.08 -0.16 -8.58
N ALA A 90 6.14 0.71 -8.92
CA ALA A 90 5.39 1.54 -7.99
C ALA A 90 3.90 1.53 -8.35
N LEU A 91 3.04 1.36 -7.33
CA LEU A 91 1.59 1.48 -7.48
C LEU A 91 1.21 2.95 -7.40
N ASP A 92 0.56 3.47 -8.43
CA ASP A 92 0.09 4.85 -8.46
C ASP A 92 -1.33 5.01 -7.85
N GLY A 93 -1.74 6.26 -7.64
CA GLY A 93 -3.08 6.64 -7.20
C GLY A 93 -4.17 6.27 -8.20
#